data_AF-G0QRF1-F1
#
_entry.id   AF-G0QRF1-F1
#
_cell.length_a   1.000
_cell.length_b   1.000
_cell.length_c   1.000
_cell.angle_alpha   90.00
_cell.angle_beta   90.00
_cell.angle_gamma   90.00
#
_symmetry.space_group_name_H-M   'P 1'
#
loop_
_entity.id
_entity.type
_entity.pdbx_description
1 polymer ?
#
loop_
_entity_poly.entity_id
_entity_poly.type
_entity_poly.pdbx_seq_one_letter_code
_entity_poly.pdbx_strand_id
1 'polypeptide(L)'
;MLSKPWQLNPKIKETPQTIQNIQIIQTVIYEILVEFLRNSCPPNQNNQAHLQQDRKIKESPNPIQIVADAISAEERKEYQKNDEPIILGLIKRSELSSIFEGYDNVVWLDTMKSTMQGLGESLSKIVQNTYIIEIKKKIDFPIAFGNEGLKGVIATENIPANTVICCIPIKLIITTKKIKESELKQIYKENPDIFSEKRNYDGESDMVAAFLIYEKLKGEDSFYYPYFQTVEKSYTIYDWTIDEIQETENDEIISEFNQYCQNMDEWIILHETLLKYPQFFDPKKLSKEIYIWSYELLMTRMFGHGLPCSFLVPFGDMFNHNNDSGTHLIINKKFESDELPIHEDYKVKKNKINMEIFPEIKQDNKIFPYKSERLKFIQKKDICYKKMKIKIFQKKKLFHKQIPKNQFKIKIYKYGI
;
A
#
# COMPACT_ATOMS: atom_id res chain seq x y z
N MET A 1 25.02 -28.82 -27.91
CA MET A 1 26.08 -28.07 -27.19
C MET A 1 25.99 -28.16 -25.65
N LEU A 2 24.95 -28.76 -25.04
CA LEU A 2 24.81 -28.84 -23.57
C LEU A 2 25.13 -30.22 -22.95
N SER A 3 25.91 -31.07 -23.63
CA SER A 3 26.26 -32.41 -23.11
C SER A 3 27.61 -32.48 -22.40
N LYS A 4 28.30 -31.35 -22.21
CA LYS A 4 29.52 -31.28 -21.40
C LYS A 4 29.20 -30.62 -20.05
N PRO A 5 29.53 -31.24 -18.92
CA PRO A 5 29.38 -30.61 -17.61
C PRO A 5 30.21 -29.33 -17.57
N TRP A 6 29.67 -28.28 -16.96
CA TRP A 6 30.34 -26.99 -16.79
C TRP A 6 31.65 -27.24 -16.02
N GLN A 7 32.78 -27.03 -16.68
CA GLN A 7 34.07 -27.10 -16.01
C GLN A 7 34.34 -25.73 -15.38
N LEU A 8 34.53 -25.72 -14.06
CA LEU A 8 34.84 -24.49 -13.33
C LEU A 8 36.20 -23.94 -13.78
N ASN A 9 36.31 -22.62 -13.75
CA ASN A 9 37.61 -21.98 -13.91
C ASN A 9 38.53 -22.49 -12.79
N PRO A 10 39.69 -23.10 -13.11
CA PRO A 10 40.58 -23.72 -12.12
C PRO A 10 41.14 -22.74 -11.08
N LYS A 11 40.92 -21.43 -11.24
CA LYS A 11 41.26 -20.40 -10.25
C LYS A 11 40.21 -20.20 -9.16
N ILE A 12 38.99 -20.72 -9.33
CA ILE A 12 37.95 -20.62 -8.31
C ILE A 12 38.21 -21.72 -7.27
N LYS A 13 38.50 -21.33 -6.02
CA LYS A 13 38.56 -22.29 -4.92
C LYS A 13 37.18 -22.91 -4.74
N GLU A 14 37.08 -24.22 -4.96
CA GLU A 14 35.88 -25.01 -4.72
C GLU A 14 35.62 -25.11 -3.21
N THR A 15 35.01 -24.06 -2.65
CA THR A 15 34.45 -24.13 -1.30
C THR A 15 33.02 -24.64 -1.37
N PRO A 16 32.50 -25.31 -0.33
CA PRO A 16 31.10 -25.74 -0.28
C PRO A 16 30.11 -24.61 -0.60
N GLN A 17 30.38 -23.40 -0.10
CA GLN A 17 29.58 -22.21 -0.38
C GLN A 17 29.62 -21.80 -1.85
N THR A 18 30.78 -21.86 -2.50
CA THR A 18 30.93 -21.54 -3.92
C THR A 18 30.14 -22.53 -4.78
N ILE A 19 30.22 -23.83 -4.47
CA ILE A 19 29.47 -24.89 -5.18
C ILE A 19 27.97 -24.67 -5.02
N GLN A 20 27.51 -24.35 -3.81
CA GLN A 20 26.10 -24.07 -3.52
C GLN A 20 25.58 -22.83 -4.28
N ASN A 21 26.35 -21.74 -4.30
CA ASN A 21 25.98 -20.53 -5.03
C ASN A 21 25.90 -20.78 -6.55
N ILE A 22 26.81 -21.60 -7.10
CA ILE A 22 26.78 -22.00 -8.51
C ILE A 22 25.52 -22.82 -8.83
N GLN A 23 25.13 -23.74 -7.94
CA GLN A 23 23.91 -24.54 -8.12
C GLN A 23 22.64 -23.67 -8.09
N ILE A 24 22.59 -22.66 -7.22
CA ILE A 24 21.47 -21.69 -7.18
C ILE A 24 21.42 -20.88 -8.47
N ILE A 25 22.56 -20.35 -8.93
CA ILE A 25 22.64 -19.57 -10.17
C ILE A 25 22.23 -20.43 -11.38
N GLN A 26 22.70 -21.68 -11.46
CA GLN A 26 22.32 -22.61 -12.52
C GLN A 26 20.81 -22.89 -12.51
N THR A 27 20.20 -23.03 -11.32
CA THR A 27 18.77 -23.27 -11.18
C THR A 27 17.95 -22.05 -11.59
N VAL A 28 18.34 -20.85 -11.17
CA VAL A 28 17.67 -19.59 -11.54
C VAL A 28 17.78 -19.33 -13.03
N ILE A 29 18.98 -19.52 -13.61
CA ILE A 29 19.19 -19.36 -15.06
C ILE A 29 18.38 -20.41 -15.84
N TYR A 30 18.31 -21.65 -15.35
CA TYR A 30 17.53 -22.71 -15.97
C TYR A 30 16.03 -22.41 -15.96
N GLU A 31 15.45 -21.98 -14.83
CA GLU A 31 14.03 -21.60 -14.73
C GLU A 31 13.70 -20.41 -15.65
N ILE A 32 14.59 -19.41 -15.71
CA ILE A 32 14.44 -18.26 -16.61
C ILE A 32 14.48 -18.71 -18.08
N LEU A 33 15.40 -19.62 -18.44
CA LEU A 33 15.49 -20.19 -19.79
C LEU A 33 14.27 -21.04 -20.13
N VAL A 34 13.78 -21.85 -19.20
CA VAL A 34 12.59 -22.69 -19.38
C VAL A 34 11.37 -21.82 -19.60
N GLU A 35 11.17 -20.75 -18.81
CA GLU A 35 10.06 -19.83 -19.04
C GLU A 35 10.23 -18.99 -20.31
N PHE A 36 11.44 -18.57 -20.64
CA PHE A 36 11.69 -17.92 -21.92
C PHE A 36 11.34 -18.84 -23.09
N LEU A 37 11.74 -20.12 -23.05
CA LEU A 37 11.43 -21.10 -24.10
C LEU A 37 9.93 -21.45 -24.14
N ARG A 38 9.25 -21.54 -22.99
CA ARG A 38 7.79 -21.73 -22.90
C ARG A 38 7.02 -20.61 -23.59
N ASN A 39 7.49 -19.38 -23.44
CA ASN A 39 6.80 -18.19 -23.94
C ASN A 39 7.24 -17.76 -25.35
N SER A 40 8.40 -18.23 -25.83
CA SER A 40 9.00 -17.74 -27.09
C SER A 40 9.07 -18.80 -28.21
N CYS A 41 8.79 -20.08 -27.95
CA CYS A 41 8.82 -21.12 -28.98
C CYS A 41 7.42 -21.68 -29.28
N PRO A 42 7.03 -21.83 -30.57
CA PRO A 42 5.79 -22.52 -30.93
C PRO A 42 5.85 -24.00 -30.49
N PRO A 43 4.69 -24.61 -30.18
CA PRO A 43 4.65 -25.96 -29.62
C PRO A 43 4.97 -27.00 -30.69
N ASN A 44 6.25 -27.31 -30.88
CA ASN A 44 6.70 -28.48 -31.64
C ASN A 44 7.47 -29.46 -30.74
N GLN A 45 7.48 -30.72 -31.16
CA GLN A 45 7.62 -31.97 -30.39
C GLN A 45 8.86 -32.16 -29.47
N ASN A 46 9.75 -31.17 -29.31
CA ASN A 46 10.95 -31.27 -28.46
C ASN A 46 10.73 -30.96 -26.96
N ASN A 47 9.53 -30.55 -26.54
CA ASN A 47 9.27 -30.15 -25.14
C ASN A 47 9.17 -31.33 -24.15
N GLN A 48 9.00 -32.58 -24.59
CA GLN A 48 8.80 -33.70 -23.66
C GLN A 48 10.07 -34.09 -22.88
N ALA A 49 11.26 -34.00 -23.49
CA ALA A 49 12.52 -34.29 -22.80
C ALA A 49 12.83 -33.24 -21.72
N HIS A 50 12.54 -31.96 -22.00
CA HIS A 50 12.73 -30.87 -21.05
C HIS A 50 11.71 -30.89 -19.90
N LEU A 51 10.46 -31.28 -20.16
CA LEU A 51 9.42 -31.44 -19.13
C LEU A 51 9.70 -32.62 -18.17
N GLN A 52 10.36 -33.69 -18.64
CA GLN A 52 10.79 -34.79 -17.77
C GLN A 52 11.98 -34.40 -16.87
N GLN A 53 12.87 -33.52 -17.35
CA GLN A 53 13.97 -32.98 -16.56
C GLN A 53 13.47 -31.96 -15.52
N ASP A 54 12.44 -31.17 -15.86
CA ASP A 54 11.73 -30.23 -14.98
C ASP A 54 11.04 -30.94 -13.80
N ARG A 55 10.46 -32.13 -14.02
CA ARG A 55 9.89 -32.95 -12.94
C ARG A 55 10.95 -33.43 -11.93
N LYS A 56 12.12 -33.88 -12.41
CA LYS A 56 13.21 -34.33 -11.53
C LYS A 56 13.77 -33.20 -10.67
N ILE A 57 13.79 -31.96 -11.17
CA ILE A 57 14.30 -30.79 -10.42
C ILE A 57 13.28 -30.36 -9.36
N LYS A 58 11.97 -30.36 -9.67
CA LYS A 58 10.89 -30.01 -8.73
C LYS A 58 10.72 -30.99 -7.55
N GLU A 59 11.24 -32.21 -7.68
CA GLU A 59 11.28 -33.21 -6.61
C GLU A 59 12.50 -33.03 -5.68
N SER A 60 13.38 -32.06 -5.95
CA SER A 60 14.53 -31.69 -5.10
C SER A 60 14.10 -30.69 -3.99
N PRO A 61 14.76 -30.64 -2.82
CA PRO A 61 14.42 -29.69 -1.77
C PRO A 61 14.50 -28.24 -2.27
N ASN A 62 13.47 -27.44 -1.92
CA ASN A 62 13.26 -26.08 -2.42
C ASN A 62 14.48 -25.17 -2.15
N PRO A 63 15.18 -24.67 -3.18
CA PRO A 63 16.39 -23.85 -3.02
C PRO A 63 16.15 -22.56 -2.23
N ILE A 64 14.94 -21.99 -2.28
CA ILE A 64 14.58 -20.75 -1.58
C ILE A 64 14.58 -20.97 -0.06
N GLN A 65 14.16 -22.16 0.40
CA GLN A 65 14.15 -22.52 1.82
C GLN A 65 15.59 -22.72 2.33
N ILE A 66 16.44 -23.34 1.52
CA ILE A 66 17.87 -23.58 1.82
C ILE A 66 18.63 -22.25 1.96
N VAL A 67 18.32 -21.26 1.11
CA VAL A 67 18.95 -19.92 1.17
C VAL A 67 18.50 -19.14 2.39
N ALA A 68 17.22 -19.23 2.78
CA ALA A 68 16.74 -18.60 4.00
C ALA A 68 17.46 -19.18 5.24
N ASP A 69 17.65 -20.49 5.30
CA ASP A 69 18.28 -21.16 6.44
C ASP A 69 19.81 -20.97 6.52
N ALA A 70 20.46 -20.56 5.41
CA ALA A 70 21.91 -20.40 5.32
C ALA A 70 22.46 -19.01 5.68
N ILE A 71 21.61 -17.97 5.75
CA ILE A 71 22.04 -16.59 6.00
C ILE A 71 21.89 -16.26 7.49
N SER A 72 22.98 -15.80 8.12
CA SER A 72 22.98 -15.43 9.53
C SER A 72 22.08 -14.23 9.83
N ALA A 73 21.62 -14.11 11.08
CA ALA A 73 20.73 -13.02 11.49
C ALA A 73 21.39 -11.64 11.32
N GLU A 74 22.71 -11.56 11.47
CA GLU A 74 23.52 -10.36 11.24
C GLU A 74 23.55 -9.95 9.75
N GLU A 75 23.74 -10.91 8.84
CA GLU A 75 23.74 -10.64 7.39
C GLU A 75 22.37 -10.14 6.92
N ARG A 76 21.27 -10.72 7.44
CA ARG A 76 19.91 -10.23 7.13
C ARG A 76 19.71 -8.77 7.52
N LYS A 77 20.22 -8.35 8.69
CA LYS A 77 20.13 -6.96 9.16
C LYS A 77 20.94 -6.00 8.29
N GLU A 78 22.05 -6.45 7.72
CA GLU A 78 22.89 -5.62 6.84
C GLU A 78 22.23 -5.40 5.47
N TYR A 79 21.57 -6.42 4.91
CA TYR A 79 20.79 -6.27 3.66
C TYR A 79 19.55 -5.39 3.85
N GLN A 80 18.86 -5.53 4.99
CA GLN A 80 17.71 -4.68 5.34
C GLN A 80 18.07 -3.21 5.52
N LYS A 81 19.31 -2.90 5.94
CA LYS A 81 19.79 -1.52 6.13
C LYS A 81 19.97 -0.75 4.82
N ASN A 82 20.13 -1.44 3.69
CA ASN A 82 20.46 -0.83 2.40
C ASN A 82 19.28 -0.77 1.41
N ASP A 83 18.08 -1.17 1.82
CA ASP A 83 16.84 -1.05 1.02
C ASP A 83 16.90 -1.78 -0.35
N GLU A 84 17.66 -2.88 -0.43
CA GLU A 84 17.81 -3.69 -1.65
C GLU A 84 16.89 -4.93 -1.61
N PRO A 85 16.10 -5.22 -2.66
CA PRO A 85 15.29 -6.42 -2.71
C PRO A 85 16.17 -7.68 -2.80
N ILE A 86 15.87 -8.67 -1.94
CA ILE A 86 16.62 -9.93 -1.73
C ILE A 86 16.91 -10.70 -3.03
N ILE A 87 16.08 -10.55 -4.07
CA ILE A 87 16.25 -11.26 -5.36
C ILE A 87 17.32 -10.59 -6.26
N LEU A 88 17.59 -9.30 -6.08
CA LEU A 88 18.60 -8.55 -6.86
C LEU A 88 19.92 -8.35 -6.10
N GLY A 89 19.93 -8.54 -4.77
CA GLY A 89 21.11 -8.38 -3.91
C GLY A 89 22.07 -9.57 -3.86
N LEU A 90 21.77 -10.70 -4.52
CA LEU A 90 22.59 -11.92 -4.40
C LEU A 90 23.92 -11.86 -5.17
N ILE A 91 24.11 -10.90 -6.07
CA ILE A 91 25.39 -10.75 -6.79
C ILE A 91 25.64 -9.27 -7.11
N LYS A 92 26.67 -8.67 -6.50
CA LYS A 92 27.09 -7.31 -6.85
C LYS A 92 27.50 -7.28 -8.33
N ARG A 93 27.29 -6.16 -9.02
CA ARG A 93 27.70 -5.98 -10.44
C ARG A 93 29.20 -6.32 -10.68
N SER A 94 30.04 -6.07 -9.67
CA SER A 94 31.45 -6.43 -9.65
C SER A 94 31.70 -7.94 -9.54
N GLU A 95 30.82 -8.68 -8.87
CA GLU A 95 30.88 -10.13 -8.67
C GLU A 95 30.29 -10.88 -9.88
N LEU A 96 29.28 -10.32 -10.55
CA LEU A 96 28.81 -10.81 -11.86
C LEU A 96 29.95 -10.77 -12.88
N SER A 97 30.77 -9.72 -12.86
CA SER A 97 31.88 -9.56 -13.82
C SER A 97 32.99 -10.59 -13.60
N SER A 98 33.27 -10.97 -12.35
CA SER A 98 34.29 -11.99 -12.03
C SER A 98 33.81 -13.43 -12.26
N ILE A 99 32.51 -13.71 -12.16
CA ILE A 99 31.92 -15.02 -12.55
C ILE A 99 32.11 -15.30 -14.05
N PHE A 100 32.14 -14.24 -14.87
CA PHE A 100 32.28 -14.36 -16.31
C PHE A 100 33.66 -13.96 -16.84
N GLU A 101 34.64 -13.67 -15.95
CA GLU A 101 36.04 -13.44 -16.33
C GLU A 101 36.66 -14.72 -16.91
N GLY A 102 37.02 -14.68 -18.19
CA GLY A 102 37.59 -15.80 -18.94
C GLY A 102 36.65 -16.45 -19.97
N TYR A 103 35.41 -15.95 -20.13
CA TYR A 103 34.55 -16.32 -21.23
C TYR A 103 34.72 -15.34 -22.40
N ASP A 104 35.38 -15.77 -23.47
CA ASP A 104 35.68 -14.94 -24.67
C ASP A 104 34.44 -14.58 -25.52
N ASN A 105 33.22 -14.93 -25.08
CA ASN A 105 32.01 -14.66 -25.84
C ASN A 105 31.32 -13.37 -25.38
N VAL A 106 31.92 -12.24 -25.76
CA VAL A 106 31.44 -10.88 -25.49
C VAL A 106 29.96 -10.70 -25.86
N VAL A 107 29.51 -11.33 -26.96
CA VAL A 107 28.14 -11.26 -27.44
C VAL A 107 27.15 -11.89 -26.46
N TRP A 108 27.51 -13.03 -25.86
CA TRP A 108 26.63 -13.72 -24.91
C TRP A 108 26.50 -12.95 -23.59
N LEU A 109 27.61 -12.38 -23.11
CA LEU A 109 27.65 -11.52 -21.94
C LEU A 109 26.81 -10.26 -22.10
N ASP A 110 26.91 -9.60 -23.25
CA ASP A 110 26.12 -8.40 -23.53
C ASP A 110 24.63 -8.73 -23.71
N THR A 111 24.31 -9.89 -24.29
CA THR A 111 22.93 -10.38 -24.42
C THR A 111 22.30 -10.69 -23.06
N MET A 112 23.02 -11.38 -22.15
CA MET A 112 22.52 -11.62 -20.79
C MET A 112 22.35 -10.33 -20.00
N LYS A 113 23.33 -9.41 -20.08
CA LYS A 113 23.24 -8.10 -19.43
C LYS A 113 22.02 -7.32 -19.93
N SER A 114 21.81 -7.27 -21.24
CA SER A 114 20.66 -6.60 -21.85
C SER A 114 19.34 -7.26 -21.47
N THR A 115 19.28 -8.60 -21.42
CA THR A 115 18.08 -9.36 -21.06
C THR A 115 17.71 -9.17 -19.59
N MET A 116 18.68 -9.24 -18.68
CA MET A 116 18.47 -8.99 -17.25
C MET A 116 18.08 -7.52 -16.99
N GLN A 117 18.67 -6.58 -17.72
CA GLN A 117 18.28 -5.17 -17.65
C GLN A 117 16.85 -4.96 -18.17
N GLY A 118 16.48 -5.54 -19.32
CA GLY A 118 15.13 -5.47 -19.86
C GLY A 118 14.08 -6.14 -18.97
N LEU A 119 14.43 -7.25 -18.31
CA LEU A 119 13.60 -7.91 -17.29
C LEU A 119 13.47 -7.05 -16.03
N GLY A 120 14.56 -6.47 -15.55
CA GLY A 120 14.54 -5.54 -14.42
C GLY A 120 13.69 -4.31 -14.69
N GLU A 121 13.80 -3.72 -15.88
CA GLU A 121 12.98 -2.59 -16.32
C GLU A 121 11.51 -2.97 -16.52
N SER A 122 11.24 -4.18 -17.04
CA SER A 122 9.87 -4.70 -17.22
C SER A 122 9.22 -5.04 -15.89
N LEU A 123 9.93 -5.69 -14.97
CA LEU A 123 9.45 -5.99 -13.61
C LEU A 123 9.31 -4.71 -12.79
N SER A 124 10.24 -3.76 -12.93
CA SER A 124 10.12 -2.43 -12.31
C SER A 124 8.90 -1.69 -12.85
N LYS A 125 8.66 -1.69 -14.17
CA LYS A 125 7.43 -1.15 -14.77
C LYS A 125 6.17 -1.88 -14.33
N ILE A 126 6.20 -3.21 -14.19
CA ILE A 126 5.06 -4.00 -13.71
C ILE A 126 4.78 -3.65 -12.25
N VAL A 127 5.79 -3.64 -11.38
CA VAL A 127 5.65 -3.28 -9.96
C VAL A 127 5.21 -1.81 -9.82
N GLN A 128 5.80 -0.89 -10.58
CA GLN A 128 5.41 0.52 -10.63
C GLN A 128 3.94 0.68 -11.10
N ASN A 129 3.56 0.08 -12.22
CA ASN A 129 2.19 0.18 -12.73
C ASN A 129 1.16 -0.50 -11.82
N THR A 130 1.58 -1.45 -10.99
CA THR A 130 0.63 -2.16 -10.16
C THR A 130 0.37 -1.40 -8.84
N TYR A 131 1.39 -0.83 -8.16
CA TYR A 131 1.27 -0.31 -6.77
C TYR A 131 1.22 1.23 -6.64
N ILE A 132 1.27 2.00 -7.73
CA ILE A 132 1.34 3.46 -7.62
C ILE A 132 -0.02 4.09 -7.33
N ILE A 133 -0.07 4.92 -6.29
CA ILE A 133 -1.11 5.92 -6.12
C ILE A 133 -0.85 7.02 -7.15
N GLU A 134 -1.77 7.18 -8.10
CA GLU A 134 -1.67 8.25 -9.09
C GLU A 134 -2.13 9.56 -8.44
N ILE A 135 -1.20 10.50 -8.26
CA ILE A 135 -1.46 11.82 -7.68
C ILE A 135 -1.26 12.87 -8.77
N LYS A 136 -2.25 13.76 -8.95
CA LYS A 136 -2.08 14.91 -9.86
C LYS A 136 -1.02 15.84 -9.27
N LYS A 137 -0.08 16.35 -10.09
CA LYS A 137 1.00 17.29 -9.67
C LYS A 137 0.51 18.59 -9.00
N LYS A 138 -0.80 18.79 -8.90
CA LYS A 138 -1.49 19.97 -8.37
C LYS A 138 -1.73 19.92 -6.87
N ILE A 139 -1.29 18.87 -6.18
CA ILE A 139 -1.44 18.73 -4.72
C ILE A 139 -0.08 18.42 -4.07
N ASP A 140 0.08 18.83 -2.81
CA ASP A 140 1.26 18.54 -1.97
C ASP A 140 0.82 17.81 -0.69
N PHE A 141 1.67 16.90 -0.21
CA PHE A 141 1.46 16.06 0.97
C PHE A 141 2.82 15.57 1.52
N PRO A 142 3.02 15.44 2.85
CA PRO A 142 2.08 15.83 3.90
C PRO A 142 2.14 17.33 4.23
N ILE A 143 0.99 17.90 4.57
CA ILE A 143 0.85 19.30 4.98
C ILE A 143 0.17 19.36 6.34
N ALA A 144 0.68 20.17 7.25
CA ALA A 144 0.11 20.36 8.58
C ALA A 144 -0.87 21.55 8.59
N PHE A 145 -2.07 21.34 9.12
CA PHE A 145 -3.14 22.34 9.27
C PHE A 145 -3.38 22.67 10.74
N GLY A 146 -3.68 23.94 11.03
CA GLY A 146 -3.97 24.42 12.38
C GLY A 146 -2.75 24.44 13.32
N ASN A 147 -2.98 24.79 14.59
CA ASN A 147 -1.94 24.80 15.61
C ASN A 147 -1.55 23.38 16.06
N GLU A 148 -2.50 22.46 15.99
CA GLU A 148 -2.31 21.04 16.31
C GLU A 148 -1.56 20.27 15.22
N GLY A 149 -1.34 20.89 14.06
CA GLY A 149 -0.54 20.31 12.99
C GLY A 149 -1.19 19.13 12.27
N LEU A 150 -2.52 19.07 12.23
CA LEU A 150 -3.32 18.03 11.59
C LEU A 150 -2.81 17.78 10.16
N LYS A 151 -2.37 16.55 9.86
CA LYS A 151 -1.94 16.23 8.50
C LYS A 151 -3.11 16.32 7.52
N GLY A 152 -2.79 16.72 6.30
CA GLY A 152 -3.70 16.69 5.18
C GLY A 152 -3.02 16.99 3.86
N VAL A 153 -3.84 17.31 2.87
CA VAL A 153 -3.45 17.58 1.49
C VAL A 153 -3.79 19.02 1.14
N ILE A 154 -2.88 19.72 0.44
CA ILE A 154 -3.12 21.07 -0.06
C ILE A 154 -3.06 21.10 -1.58
N ALA A 155 -3.85 21.95 -2.22
CA ALA A 155 -3.66 22.28 -3.63
C ALA A 155 -2.49 23.27 -3.80
N THR A 156 -1.60 23.00 -4.76
CA THR A 156 -0.47 23.88 -5.12
C THR A 156 -0.84 24.87 -6.22
N GLU A 157 -1.97 24.65 -6.88
CA GLU A 157 -2.53 25.51 -7.92
C GLU A 157 -4.06 25.35 -7.97
N ASN A 158 -4.72 26.14 -8.84
CA ASN A 158 -6.17 26.03 -9.00
C ASN A 158 -6.56 24.69 -9.63
N ILE A 159 -7.40 23.94 -8.93
CA ILE A 159 -7.96 22.68 -9.42
C ILE A 159 -9.43 22.92 -9.76
N PRO A 160 -9.85 22.72 -11.03
CA PRO A 160 -11.26 22.80 -11.39
C PRO A 160 -12.09 21.78 -10.62
N ALA A 161 -13.32 22.14 -10.29
CA ALA A 161 -14.25 21.20 -9.68
C ALA A 161 -14.52 19.98 -10.59
N ASN A 162 -14.96 18.88 -9.99
CA ASN A 162 -15.14 17.58 -10.66
C ASN A 162 -13.85 17.03 -11.31
N THR A 163 -12.67 17.43 -10.84
CA THR A 163 -11.39 16.87 -11.30
C THR A 163 -10.92 15.75 -10.38
N VAL A 164 -10.57 14.60 -10.96
CA VAL A 164 -9.89 13.54 -10.23
C VAL A 164 -8.47 14.01 -9.89
N ILE A 165 -8.19 14.14 -8.60
CA ILE A 165 -6.89 14.61 -8.08
C ILE A 165 -6.01 13.48 -7.55
N CYS A 166 -6.63 12.35 -7.20
CA CYS A 166 -5.96 11.17 -6.67
C CYS A 166 -6.72 9.92 -7.11
N CYS A 167 -6.00 8.85 -7.45
CA CYS A 167 -6.55 7.52 -7.66
C CYS A 167 -5.80 6.48 -6.82
N ILE A 168 -6.54 5.70 -6.05
CA ILE A 168 -6.02 4.62 -5.21
C ILE A 168 -6.37 3.28 -5.85
N PRO A 169 -5.37 2.47 -6.25
CA PRO A 169 -5.63 1.12 -6.75
C PRO A 169 -6.37 0.26 -5.72
N ILE A 170 -7.39 -0.49 -6.15
CA ILE A 170 -8.22 -1.34 -5.27
C ILE A 170 -7.39 -2.31 -4.42
N LYS A 171 -6.24 -2.74 -4.92
CA LYS A 171 -5.35 -3.66 -4.20
C LYS A 171 -4.71 -3.05 -2.95
N LEU A 172 -4.56 -1.72 -2.87
CA LEU A 172 -4.07 -1.00 -1.68
C LEU A 172 -5.18 -0.81 -0.64
N ILE A 173 -6.44 -0.86 -1.06
CA ILE A 173 -7.60 -0.64 -0.18
C ILE A 173 -7.81 -1.86 0.72
N ILE A 174 -7.95 -1.66 2.02
CA ILE A 174 -8.36 -2.70 2.96
C ILE A 174 -9.88 -2.77 2.88
N THR A 175 -10.46 -3.93 2.57
CA THR A 175 -11.92 -4.09 2.44
C THR A 175 -12.36 -5.27 3.27
N THR A 176 -13.57 -5.25 3.82
CA THR A 176 -14.10 -6.39 4.60
C THR A 176 -14.18 -7.66 3.76
N LYS A 177 -14.37 -7.54 2.43
CA LYS A 177 -14.26 -8.67 1.50
C LYS A 177 -12.86 -9.31 1.46
N LYS A 178 -11.79 -8.51 1.42
CA LYS A 178 -10.41 -9.03 1.47
C LYS A 178 -10.09 -9.62 2.83
N ILE A 179 -10.57 -8.99 3.90
CA ILE A 179 -10.34 -9.45 5.27
C ILE A 179 -10.96 -10.83 5.47
N LYS A 180 -12.22 -11.04 5.04
CA LYS A 180 -12.91 -12.35 5.09
C LYS A 180 -12.16 -13.47 4.38
N GLU A 181 -11.30 -13.14 3.42
CA GLU A 181 -10.48 -14.07 2.64
C GLU A 181 -8.99 -14.06 3.03
N SER A 182 -8.63 -13.36 4.10
CA SER A 182 -7.25 -13.29 4.62
C SER A 182 -6.84 -14.55 5.38
N GLU A 183 -5.62 -14.57 5.90
CA GLU A 183 -5.09 -15.63 6.77
C GLU A 183 -5.95 -15.84 8.04
N LEU A 184 -6.69 -14.80 8.46
CA LEU A 184 -7.58 -14.86 9.62
C LEU A 184 -8.96 -15.48 9.32
N LYS A 185 -9.22 -15.89 8.07
CA LYS A 185 -10.51 -16.46 7.63
C LYS A 185 -11.06 -17.54 8.56
N GLN A 186 -10.19 -18.43 9.05
CA GLN A 186 -10.61 -19.52 9.92
C GLN A 186 -11.09 -19.02 11.28
N ILE A 187 -10.43 -18.01 11.85
CA ILE A 187 -10.81 -17.38 13.12
C ILE A 187 -12.23 -16.81 13.03
N TYR A 188 -12.53 -16.11 11.93
CA TYR A 188 -13.87 -15.53 11.71
C TYR A 188 -14.96 -16.59 11.59
N LYS A 189 -14.64 -17.74 10.98
CA LYS A 189 -15.58 -18.86 10.86
C LYS A 189 -15.81 -19.60 12.18
N GLU A 190 -14.78 -19.74 13.00
CA GLU A 190 -14.84 -20.44 14.29
C GLU A 190 -15.48 -19.59 15.40
N ASN A 191 -15.46 -18.26 15.27
CA ASN A 191 -16.00 -17.33 16.27
C ASN A 191 -17.08 -16.41 15.66
N PRO A 192 -18.16 -16.96 15.09
CA PRO A 192 -19.20 -16.17 14.44
C PRO A 192 -19.96 -15.27 15.40
N ASP A 193 -20.01 -15.59 16.70
CA ASP A 193 -20.71 -14.75 17.69
C ASP A 193 -19.99 -13.41 17.92
N ILE A 194 -18.72 -13.30 17.50
CA ILE A 194 -17.94 -12.07 17.57
C ILE A 194 -17.91 -11.42 16.19
N PHE A 195 -17.54 -12.17 15.15
CA PHE A 195 -17.18 -11.59 13.84
C PHE A 195 -18.30 -11.58 12.80
N SER A 196 -19.52 -12.04 13.13
CA SER A 196 -20.64 -12.05 12.18
C SER A 196 -21.61 -10.91 12.48
N GLU A 197 -21.78 -9.99 11.53
CA GLU A 197 -22.83 -8.94 11.54
C GLU A 197 -24.24 -9.49 11.83
N LYS A 198 -24.52 -10.74 11.47
CA LYS A 198 -25.81 -11.41 11.73
C LYS A 198 -26.03 -11.79 13.20
N ARG A 199 -24.96 -11.87 13.99
CA ARG A 199 -24.98 -12.35 15.39
C ARG A 199 -24.54 -11.26 16.36
N ASN A 200 -23.63 -10.40 15.92
CA ASN A 200 -23.12 -9.25 16.63
C ASN A 200 -23.19 -8.03 15.71
N TYR A 201 -23.82 -6.95 16.17
CA TYR A 201 -23.92 -5.70 15.40
C TYR A 201 -22.54 -5.15 15.04
N ASP A 202 -21.58 -5.27 15.94
CA ASP A 202 -20.21 -4.80 15.75
C ASP A 202 -19.30 -5.82 15.05
N GLY A 203 -19.83 -6.95 14.59
CA GLY A 203 -19.01 -8.03 14.06
C GLY A 203 -18.20 -7.67 12.82
N GLU A 204 -18.66 -6.72 11.98
CA GLU A 204 -17.82 -6.20 10.89
C GLU A 204 -16.65 -5.39 11.44
N SER A 205 -16.91 -4.51 12.41
CA SER A 205 -15.91 -3.66 13.07
C SER A 205 -14.86 -4.51 13.79
N ASP A 206 -15.30 -5.51 14.56
CA ASP A 206 -14.41 -6.44 15.30
C ASP A 206 -13.53 -7.24 14.34
N MET A 207 -14.09 -7.66 13.20
CA MET A 207 -13.35 -8.38 12.17
C MET A 207 -12.27 -7.49 11.53
N VAL A 208 -12.59 -6.22 11.25
CA VAL A 208 -11.60 -5.26 10.74
C VAL A 208 -10.56 -4.93 11.80
N ALA A 209 -10.95 -4.71 13.05
CA ALA A 209 -10.04 -4.47 14.15
C ALA A 209 -9.05 -5.63 14.33
N ALA A 210 -9.52 -6.88 14.37
CA ALA A 210 -8.66 -8.05 14.44
C ALA A 210 -7.65 -8.11 13.28
N PHE A 211 -8.07 -7.73 12.06
CA PHE A 211 -7.18 -7.66 10.90
C PHE A 211 -6.13 -6.55 11.04
N LEU A 212 -6.52 -5.36 11.50
CA LEU A 212 -5.60 -4.25 11.73
C LEU A 212 -4.58 -4.58 12.82
N ILE A 213 -5.02 -5.20 13.91
CA ILE A 213 -4.14 -5.69 14.99
C ILE A 213 -3.13 -6.68 14.43
N TYR A 214 -3.59 -7.70 13.68
CA TYR A 214 -2.72 -8.70 13.04
C TYR A 214 -1.67 -8.06 12.13
N GLU A 215 -2.09 -7.18 11.22
CA GLU A 215 -1.18 -6.49 10.31
C GLU A 215 -0.24 -5.52 11.05
N LYS A 216 -0.68 -4.89 12.14
CA LYS A 216 0.17 -4.03 12.97
C LYS A 216 1.26 -4.84 13.69
N LEU A 217 0.92 -6.02 14.21
CA LEU A 217 1.84 -6.89 14.94
C LEU A 217 2.96 -7.48 14.07
N LYS A 218 2.72 -7.61 12.76
CA LYS A 218 3.74 -8.00 11.77
C LYS A 218 4.83 -6.95 11.59
N GLY A 219 4.59 -5.69 11.98
CA GLY A 219 5.57 -4.63 11.77
C GLY A 219 5.90 -4.47 10.28
N GLU A 220 7.19 -4.39 9.96
CA GLU A 220 7.70 -4.16 8.60
C GLU A 220 7.33 -5.28 7.61
N ASP A 221 6.99 -6.48 8.09
CA ASP A 221 6.54 -7.60 7.26
C ASP A 221 5.09 -7.42 6.75
N SER A 222 4.35 -6.43 7.27
CA SER A 222 3.01 -6.10 6.78
C SER A 222 3.07 -5.35 5.45
N PHE A 223 2.26 -5.81 4.49
CA PHE A 223 2.02 -5.06 3.26
C PHE A 223 1.50 -3.64 3.52
N TYR A 224 0.74 -3.46 4.60
CA TYR A 224 0.15 -2.18 5.01
C TYR A 224 1.04 -1.39 5.98
N TYR A 225 2.25 -1.89 6.31
CA TYR A 225 3.18 -1.18 7.19
C TYR A 225 3.41 0.27 6.76
N PRO A 226 3.68 0.60 5.48
CA PRO A 226 3.88 1.98 5.06
C PRO A 226 2.66 2.85 5.33
N TYR A 227 1.45 2.31 5.13
CA TYR A 227 0.21 3.03 5.45
C TYR A 227 0.14 3.32 6.95
N PHE A 228 0.37 2.33 7.81
CA PHE A 228 0.31 2.52 9.26
C PHE A 228 1.37 3.48 9.81
N GLN A 229 2.48 3.69 9.11
CA GLN A 229 3.46 4.73 9.46
C GLN A 229 2.99 6.15 9.09
N THR A 230 2.05 6.28 8.16
CA THR A 230 1.47 7.58 7.79
C THR A 230 0.29 8.00 8.67
N VAL A 231 -0.43 7.01 9.24
CA VAL A 231 -1.57 7.24 10.12
C VAL A 231 -1.09 7.91 11.41
N GLU A 232 -1.57 9.12 11.65
CA GLU A 232 -1.39 9.79 12.95
C GLU A 232 -2.33 9.19 13.98
N LYS A 233 -2.01 9.41 15.25
CA LYS A 233 -2.95 9.14 16.33
C LYS A 233 -4.25 9.88 16.02
N SER A 234 -5.34 9.13 15.97
CA SER A 234 -6.69 9.69 15.92
C SER A 234 -7.07 10.14 17.33
N TYR A 235 -7.85 11.21 17.43
CA TYR A 235 -8.33 11.71 18.72
C TYR A 235 -9.81 11.42 18.82
N THR A 236 -10.20 10.60 19.79
CA THR A 236 -11.59 10.15 19.97
C THR A 236 -12.01 10.23 21.43
N ILE A 237 -13.22 9.73 21.75
CA ILE A 237 -13.71 9.64 23.13
C ILE A 237 -12.80 8.79 24.04
N TYR A 238 -11.98 7.90 23.45
CA TYR A 238 -10.96 7.12 24.17
C TYR A 238 -9.83 7.96 24.76
N ASP A 239 -9.63 9.20 24.28
CA ASP A 239 -8.58 10.10 24.76
C ASP A 239 -9.04 11.07 25.84
N TRP A 240 -10.35 11.15 26.09
CA TRP A 240 -10.89 12.13 27.01
C TRP A 240 -10.72 11.67 28.46
N THR A 241 -10.48 12.64 29.33
CA THR A 241 -10.50 12.45 30.77
C THR A 241 -11.92 12.47 31.31
N ILE A 242 -12.09 11.95 32.53
CA ILE A 242 -13.38 11.99 33.24
C ILE A 242 -13.85 13.44 33.45
N ASP A 243 -12.92 14.37 33.69
CA ASP A 243 -13.26 15.78 33.89
C ASP A 243 -13.72 16.40 32.56
N GLU A 244 -13.01 16.17 31.45
CA GLU A 244 -13.38 16.67 30.12
C GLU A 244 -14.75 16.15 29.65
N ILE A 245 -15.08 14.89 29.93
CA ILE A 245 -16.41 14.36 29.57
C ILE A 245 -17.51 14.96 30.46
N GLN A 246 -17.25 15.17 31.76
CA GLN A 246 -18.21 15.77 32.68
C GLN A 246 -18.50 17.24 32.32
N GLU A 247 -17.49 17.97 31.84
CA GLU A 247 -17.64 19.35 31.35
C GLU A 247 -18.60 19.46 30.16
N THR A 248 -18.88 18.37 29.43
CA THR A 248 -19.90 18.39 28.36
C THR A 248 -21.31 18.56 28.89
N GLU A 249 -21.56 18.23 30.16
CA GLU A 249 -22.88 18.19 30.80
C GLU A 249 -23.94 17.42 29.99
N ASN A 250 -23.50 16.48 29.14
CA ASN A 250 -24.35 15.73 28.22
C ASN A 250 -24.42 14.27 28.65
N ASP A 251 -25.57 13.86 29.17
CA ASP A 251 -25.79 12.49 29.67
C ASP A 251 -25.56 11.41 28.60
N GLU A 252 -25.86 11.68 27.32
CA GLU A 252 -25.65 10.72 26.23
C GLU A 252 -24.15 10.51 25.99
N ILE A 253 -23.37 11.59 25.91
CA ILE A 253 -21.90 11.51 25.70
C ILE A 253 -21.21 10.90 26.93
N ILE A 254 -21.65 11.24 28.15
CA ILE A 254 -21.15 10.62 29.39
C ILE A 254 -21.46 9.12 29.42
N SER A 255 -22.67 8.72 29.02
CA SER A 255 -23.06 7.30 28.92
C SER A 255 -22.21 6.56 27.90
N GLU A 256 -21.98 7.15 26.73
CA GLU A 256 -21.14 6.61 25.67
C GLU A 256 -19.68 6.44 26.12
N PHE A 257 -19.12 7.45 26.81
CA PHE A 257 -17.79 7.36 27.42
C PHE A 257 -17.70 6.24 28.44
N ASN A 258 -18.70 6.08 29.32
CA ASN A 258 -18.67 5.00 30.31
C ASN A 258 -18.72 3.62 29.65
N GLN A 259 -19.52 3.46 28.60
CA GLN A 259 -19.59 2.22 27.83
C GLN A 259 -18.25 1.90 27.17
N TYR A 260 -17.73 2.80 26.33
CA TYR A 260 -16.54 2.52 25.53
C TYR A 260 -15.23 2.64 26.31
N CYS A 261 -15.14 3.52 27.31
CA CYS A 261 -13.86 3.83 27.96
C CYS A 261 -13.71 3.18 29.34
N GLN A 262 -14.80 2.96 30.09
CA GLN A 262 -14.72 2.38 31.44
C GLN A 262 -14.97 0.87 31.45
N ASN A 263 -16.02 0.41 30.75
CA ASN A 263 -16.44 -0.99 30.82
C ASN A 263 -15.65 -1.87 29.85
N MET A 264 -15.39 -1.41 28.62
CA MET A 264 -14.52 -2.08 27.62
C MET A 264 -14.74 -3.59 27.47
N ASP A 265 -15.98 -4.06 27.61
CA ASP A 265 -16.32 -5.48 27.50
C ASP A 265 -15.97 -6.02 26.10
N GLU A 266 -16.13 -5.20 25.05
CA GLU A 266 -15.77 -5.57 23.68
C GLU A 266 -14.27 -5.90 23.55
N TRP A 267 -13.41 -5.11 24.20
CA TRP A 267 -11.97 -5.41 24.23
C TRP A 267 -11.69 -6.74 24.90
N ILE A 268 -12.30 -7.01 26.05
CA ILE A 268 -12.06 -8.25 26.80
C ILE A 268 -12.44 -9.46 25.94
N ILE A 269 -13.63 -9.45 25.35
CA ILE A 269 -14.14 -10.53 24.50
C ILE A 269 -13.26 -10.75 23.27
N LEU A 270 -12.89 -9.67 22.58
CA LEU A 270 -12.03 -9.74 21.41
C LEU A 270 -10.64 -10.26 21.82
N HIS A 271 -10.03 -9.69 22.84
CA HIS A 271 -8.70 -10.07 23.35
C HIS A 271 -8.62 -11.56 23.70
N GLU A 272 -9.55 -12.07 24.51
CA GLU A 272 -9.61 -13.48 24.88
C GLU A 272 -9.77 -14.40 23.67
N THR A 273 -10.49 -13.94 22.65
CA THR A 273 -10.66 -14.67 21.41
C THR A 273 -9.38 -14.71 20.59
N LEU A 274 -8.70 -13.58 20.43
CA LEU A 274 -7.45 -13.50 19.67
C LEU A 274 -6.31 -14.31 20.33
N LEU A 275 -6.26 -14.36 21.67
CA LEU A 275 -5.28 -15.15 22.42
C LEU A 275 -5.35 -16.66 22.15
N LYS A 276 -6.48 -17.17 21.67
CA LYS A 276 -6.63 -18.59 21.25
C LYS A 276 -5.83 -18.91 19.98
N TYR A 277 -5.33 -17.88 19.29
CA TYR A 277 -4.63 -18.00 18.01
C TYR A 277 -3.21 -17.39 18.07
N PRO A 278 -2.31 -17.92 18.93
CA PRO A 278 -0.98 -17.33 19.16
C PRO A 278 -0.06 -17.34 17.93
N GLN A 279 -0.38 -18.14 16.90
CA GLN A 279 0.32 -18.13 15.62
C GLN A 279 0.09 -16.83 14.82
N PHE A 280 -0.99 -16.10 15.10
CA PHE A 280 -1.31 -14.82 14.46
C PHE A 280 -1.16 -13.65 15.44
N PHE A 281 -1.44 -13.87 16.73
CA PHE A 281 -1.44 -12.83 17.75
C PHE A 281 -0.46 -13.18 18.87
N ASP A 282 0.74 -12.59 18.83
CA ASP A 282 1.74 -12.75 19.90
C ASP A 282 1.15 -12.24 21.24
N PRO A 283 0.91 -13.12 22.24
CA PRO A 283 0.31 -12.72 23.52
C PRO A 283 1.10 -11.65 24.28
N LYS A 284 2.42 -11.53 24.02
CA LYS A 284 3.27 -10.53 24.67
C LYS A 284 3.13 -9.14 24.06
N LYS A 285 2.64 -9.06 22.82
CA LYS A 285 2.48 -7.80 22.07
C LYS A 285 1.01 -7.38 21.96
N LEU A 286 0.08 -8.32 22.06
CA LEU A 286 -1.35 -8.03 22.04
C LEU A 286 -1.72 -7.23 23.29
N SER A 287 -1.97 -5.94 23.12
CA SER A 287 -2.21 -5.01 24.22
C SER A 287 -3.43 -4.14 23.96
N LYS A 288 -3.94 -3.54 25.03
CA LYS A 288 -5.08 -2.63 25.00
C LYS A 288 -4.81 -1.41 24.12
N GLU A 289 -3.58 -0.92 24.10
CA GLU A 289 -3.16 0.22 23.29
C GLU A 289 -3.24 -0.09 21.80
N ILE A 290 -2.88 -1.31 21.37
CA ILE A 290 -3.01 -1.74 19.97
C ILE A 290 -4.48 -1.88 19.58
N TYR A 291 -5.33 -2.34 20.49
CA TYR A 291 -6.78 -2.38 20.29
C TYR A 291 -7.36 -0.98 20.11
N ILE A 292 -7.10 -0.06 21.04
CA ILE A 292 -7.59 1.32 20.95
C ILE A 292 -7.11 1.95 19.63
N TRP A 293 -5.82 1.81 19.29
CA TRP A 293 -5.30 2.28 18.01
C TRP A 293 -6.09 1.75 16.80
N SER A 294 -6.45 0.45 16.81
CA SER A 294 -7.20 -0.15 15.71
C SER A 294 -8.64 0.35 15.60
N TYR A 295 -9.32 0.55 16.73
CA TYR A 295 -10.70 1.06 16.75
C TYR A 295 -10.75 2.54 16.40
N GLU A 296 -9.84 3.35 16.92
CA GLU A 296 -9.77 4.77 16.57
C GLU A 296 -9.51 4.96 15.07
N LEU A 297 -8.62 4.15 14.50
CA LEU A 297 -8.38 4.12 13.06
C LEU A 297 -9.65 3.77 12.28
N LEU A 298 -10.38 2.74 12.72
CA LEU A 298 -11.64 2.32 12.11
C LEU A 298 -12.71 3.43 12.19
N MET A 299 -12.98 3.94 13.39
CA MET A 299 -14.04 4.94 13.62
C MET A 299 -13.81 6.23 12.84
N THR A 300 -12.56 6.65 12.70
CA THR A 300 -12.23 7.95 12.10
C THR A 300 -11.98 7.89 10.59
N ARG A 301 -11.69 6.71 10.04
CA ARG A 301 -11.20 6.58 8.65
C ARG A 301 -11.89 5.53 7.81
N MET A 302 -12.71 4.65 8.38
CA MET A 302 -13.43 3.64 7.61
C MET A 302 -14.58 4.28 6.84
N PHE A 303 -14.68 3.91 5.56
CA PHE A 303 -15.74 4.32 4.66
C PHE A 303 -16.60 3.10 4.28
N GLY A 304 -17.74 3.37 3.65
CA GLY A 304 -18.51 2.33 2.98
C GLY A 304 -19.80 1.92 3.68
N HIS A 305 -20.24 2.65 4.69
CA HIS A 305 -21.60 2.50 5.21
C HIS A 305 -22.62 2.69 4.06
N GLY A 306 -23.41 1.65 3.78
CA GLY A 306 -24.35 1.62 2.65
C GLY A 306 -23.75 1.28 1.28
N LEU A 307 -22.45 0.96 1.21
CA LEU A 307 -21.81 0.33 0.04
C LEU A 307 -21.73 -1.20 0.24
N PRO A 308 -21.41 -1.98 -0.81
CA PRO A 308 -21.37 -3.45 -0.70
C PRO A 308 -20.38 -4.04 0.32
N CYS A 309 -19.44 -3.22 0.82
CA CYS A 309 -18.53 -3.56 1.90
C CYS A 309 -17.90 -2.29 2.48
N SER A 310 -17.51 -2.34 3.75
CA SER A 310 -16.70 -1.30 4.38
C SER A 310 -15.22 -1.40 3.99
N PHE A 311 -14.53 -0.26 3.97
CA PHE A 311 -13.14 -0.17 3.54
C PHE A 311 -12.34 0.99 4.14
N LEU A 312 -11.05 0.75 4.37
CA LEU A 312 -10.04 1.78 4.62
C LEU A 312 -9.28 2.02 3.33
N VAL A 313 -9.10 3.30 2.97
CA VAL A 313 -8.44 3.72 1.74
C VAL A 313 -7.12 4.40 2.10
N PRO A 314 -5.98 3.67 2.12
CA PRO A 314 -4.68 4.29 2.35
C PRO A 314 -4.47 5.50 1.45
N PHE A 315 -3.99 6.60 2.02
CA PHE A 315 -3.83 7.93 1.40
C PHE A 315 -5.14 8.66 1.08
N GLY A 316 -6.19 7.94 0.67
CA GLY A 316 -7.52 8.54 0.47
C GLY A 316 -8.12 9.10 1.76
N ASP A 317 -7.78 8.49 2.89
CA ASP A 317 -8.14 8.92 4.24
C ASP A 317 -7.27 10.07 4.79
N MET A 318 -6.35 10.62 4.00
CA MET A 318 -5.56 11.83 4.35
C MET A 318 -6.24 13.13 3.92
N PHE A 319 -7.39 13.04 3.25
CA PHE A 319 -8.19 14.20 2.87
C PHE A 319 -9.13 14.59 4.02
N ASN A 320 -8.98 15.81 4.52
CA ASN A 320 -9.79 16.32 5.63
C ASN A 320 -11.23 16.62 5.19
N HIS A 321 -12.15 16.56 6.16
CA HIS A 321 -13.57 16.79 5.94
C HIS A 321 -13.88 18.24 5.53
N ASN A 322 -14.89 18.40 4.68
CA ASN A 322 -15.53 19.68 4.38
C ASN A 322 -17.02 19.45 4.08
N ASN A 323 -17.89 20.30 4.61
CA ASN A 323 -19.35 20.17 4.55
C ASN A 323 -19.93 20.20 3.13
N ASP A 324 -19.17 20.67 2.13
CA ASP A 324 -19.64 20.87 0.76
C ASP A 324 -19.09 19.84 -0.26
N SER A 325 -18.41 18.79 0.19
CA SER A 325 -17.78 17.86 -0.74
C SER A 325 -17.68 16.44 -0.19
N GLY A 326 -18.42 15.53 -0.83
CA GLY A 326 -18.18 14.10 -0.75
C GLY A 326 -18.19 13.54 -2.16
N THR A 327 -17.03 13.22 -2.73
CA THR A 327 -17.03 12.42 -3.95
C THR A 327 -15.82 11.50 -4.01
N HIS A 328 -15.91 10.39 -3.28
CA HIS A 328 -15.15 9.20 -3.58
C HIS A 328 -15.86 8.47 -4.73
N LEU A 329 -15.12 8.12 -5.77
CA LEU A 329 -15.67 7.44 -6.95
C LEU A 329 -14.94 6.13 -7.17
N ILE A 330 -15.71 5.06 -7.40
CA ILE A 330 -15.19 3.82 -7.94
C ILE A 330 -15.14 3.96 -9.46
N ILE A 331 -13.92 3.88 -10.01
CA ILE A 331 -13.65 4.02 -11.44
C ILE A 331 -13.18 2.67 -11.96
N ASN A 332 -13.86 2.17 -13.00
CA ASN A 332 -13.39 1.02 -13.77
C ASN A 332 -12.78 1.52 -15.07
N LYS A 333 -11.45 1.52 -15.17
CA LYS A 333 -10.70 2.04 -16.32
C LYS A 333 -11.18 1.43 -17.66
N LYS A 334 -11.52 0.13 -17.68
CA LYS A 334 -11.99 -0.54 -18.91
C LYS A 334 -13.37 -0.04 -19.34
N PHE A 335 -14.30 0.13 -18.39
CA PHE A 335 -15.64 0.64 -18.69
C PHE A 335 -15.63 2.12 -19.08
N GLU A 336 -14.66 2.89 -18.60
CA GLU A 336 -14.48 4.28 -19.05
C GLU A 336 -13.78 4.38 -20.41
N SER A 337 -13.03 3.36 -20.85
CA SER A 337 -12.26 3.39 -22.12
C SER A 337 -13.07 2.95 -23.36
N ASP A 338 -14.37 2.67 -23.22
CA ASP A 338 -15.28 2.13 -24.26
C ASP A 338 -14.86 0.76 -24.84
N GLU A 339 -13.98 0.02 -24.17
CA GLU A 339 -13.41 -1.23 -24.70
C GLU A 339 -14.32 -2.46 -24.49
N LEU A 340 -15.39 -2.35 -23.68
CA LEU A 340 -16.20 -3.50 -23.26
C LEU A 340 -17.69 -3.13 -23.10
N PRO A 341 -18.60 -4.14 -23.17
CA PRO A 341 -19.97 -3.96 -22.70
C PRO A 341 -19.94 -3.52 -21.23
N ILE A 342 -20.56 -2.37 -20.98
CA ILE A 342 -20.65 -1.78 -19.66
C ILE A 342 -21.61 -2.64 -18.83
N HIS A 343 -21.22 -3.01 -17.62
CA HIS A 343 -22.14 -3.66 -16.67
C HIS A 343 -23.36 -2.76 -16.47
N GLU A 344 -24.57 -3.32 -16.42
CA GLU A 344 -25.82 -2.54 -16.39
C GLU A 344 -25.88 -1.50 -15.26
N ASP A 345 -25.34 -1.85 -14.08
CA ASP A 345 -25.27 -0.94 -12.93
C ASP A 345 -24.13 0.08 -12.99
N TYR A 346 -23.17 -0.06 -13.91
CA TYR A 346 -22.03 0.84 -13.99
C TYR A 346 -22.37 2.12 -14.74
N LYS A 347 -22.39 3.23 -13.99
CA LYS A 347 -22.54 4.57 -14.57
C LYS A 347 -21.18 5.10 -15.01
N VAL A 348 -21.01 5.29 -16.31
CA VAL A 348 -19.84 5.95 -16.94
C VAL A 348 -19.69 7.37 -16.40
N LYS A 349 -18.48 7.71 -15.96
CA LYS A 349 -18.18 8.96 -15.25
C LYS A 349 -17.34 9.94 -16.08
N LYS A 350 -16.63 9.48 -17.12
CA LYS A 350 -15.79 10.35 -17.98
C LYS A 350 -16.54 11.51 -18.63
N ASN A 351 -17.87 11.43 -18.72
CA ASN A 351 -18.72 12.49 -19.25
C ASN A 351 -19.14 13.54 -18.20
N LYS A 352 -18.81 13.33 -16.93
CA LYS A 352 -19.24 14.15 -15.79
C LYS A 352 -18.08 14.67 -14.92
N ILE A 353 -16.92 14.02 -14.97
CA ILE A 353 -15.73 14.39 -14.21
C ILE A 353 -14.50 14.44 -15.12
N ASN A 354 -13.56 15.32 -14.81
CA ASN A 354 -12.25 15.38 -15.45
C ASN A 354 -11.39 14.22 -14.93
N MET A 355 -11.05 13.31 -15.85
CA MET A 355 -10.28 12.08 -15.67
C MET A 355 -8.91 12.15 -16.33
N GLU A 356 -8.37 13.36 -16.57
CA GLU A 356 -7.04 13.58 -17.19
C GLU A 356 -5.89 12.82 -16.51
N ILE A 357 -6.07 12.38 -15.26
CA ILE A 357 -5.08 11.54 -14.56
C ILE A 357 -4.89 10.17 -15.25
N PHE A 358 -5.90 9.71 -16.00
CA PHE A 358 -5.89 8.46 -16.76
C PHE A 358 -5.71 8.78 -18.25
N PRO A 359 -4.47 8.79 -18.77
CA PRO A 359 -4.19 9.14 -20.17
C PRO A 359 -4.88 8.22 -21.20
N GLU A 360 -5.23 7.00 -20.80
CA GLU A 360 -5.95 6.02 -21.61
C GLU A 360 -7.43 6.35 -21.81
N ILE A 361 -8.04 7.13 -20.92
CA ILE A 361 -9.47 7.48 -21.00
C ILE A 361 -9.63 8.71 -21.88
N LYS A 362 -10.13 8.50 -23.11
CA LYS A 362 -10.49 9.59 -24.01
C LYS A 362 -11.68 10.38 -23.44
N GLN A 363 -11.48 11.68 -23.24
CA GLN A 363 -12.53 12.60 -22.82
C GLN A 363 -12.74 13.67 -23.89
N ASP A 364 -14.00 13.90 -24.27
CA ASP A 364 -14.35 15.13 -24.95
C ASP A 364 -14.11 16.29 -23.97
N ASN A 365 -13.28 17.27 -24.34
CA ASN A 365 -12.91 18.44 -23.53
C ASN A 365 -14.14 19.28 -23.09
N LYS A 366 -14.91 18.76 -22.14
CA LYS A 366 -16.10 19.40 -21.59
C LYS A 366 -15.71 20.11 -20.31
N ILE A 367 -16.15 21.36 -20.17
CA ILE A 367 -16.20 22.01 -18.88
C ILE A 367 -17.18 21.18 -18.04
N PHE A 368 -16.75 20.74 -16.86
CA PHE A 368 -17.59 19.99 -15.92
C PHE A 368 -18.19 20.97 -14.89
N PRO A 369 -19.33 21.61 -15.18
CA PRO A 369 -19.84 22.67 -14.32
C PRO A 369 -20.19 22.10 -12.94
N TYR A 370 -19.52 22.61 -11.91
CA TYR A 370 -19.92 22.36 -10.54
C TYR A 370 -20.96 23.39 -10.13
N LYS A 371 -22.18 22.92 -9.89
CA LYS A 371 -23.28 23.76 -9.42
C LYS A 371 -23.32 23.69 -7.89
N SER A 372 -22.62 24.60 -7.24
CA SER A 372 -22.79 24.85 -5.81
C SER A 372 -23.15 26.32 -5.61
N GLU A 373 -24.20 26.58 -4.84
CA GLU A 373 -24.60 27.94 -4.46
C GLU A 373 -23.47 28.67 -3.70
N ARG A 374 -22.68 27.93 -2.91
CA ARG A 374 -21.48 28.48 -2.26
C ARG A 374 -20.41 28.85 -3.28
N LEU A 375 -20.16 28.03 -4.31
CA LEU A 375 -19.21 28.37 -5.37
C LEU A 375 -19.67 29.61 -6.16
N LYS A 376 -20.97 29.71 -6.47
CA LYS A 376 -21.55 30.91 -7.08
C LYS A 376 -21.38 32.14 -6.18
N PHE A 377 -21.58 31.99 -4.87
CA PHE A 377 -21.34 33.04 -3.88
C PHE A 377 -19.87 33.47 -3.85
N ILE A 378 -18.94 32.51 -3.77
CA ILE A 378 -17.49 32.77 -3.80
C ILE A 378 -17.12 33.49 -5.10
N GLN A 379 -17.53 33.01 -6.27
CA GLN A 379 -17.23 33.66 -7.56
C GLN A 379 -17.80 35.08 -7.64
N LYS A 380 -19.03 35.30 -7.16
CA LYS A 380 -19.65 36.62 -7.09
C LYS A 380 -18.91 37.56 -6.14
N LYS A 381 -18.35 37.04 -5.04
CA LYS A 381 -17.53 37.79 -4.08
C LYS A 381 -16.08 37.94 -4.53
N ASP A 382 -15.51 37.00 -5.28
CA ASP A 382 -14.17 37.06 -5.85
C ASP A 382 -14.08 38.14 -6.94
N ILE A 383 -15.20 38.42 -7.64
CA ILE A 383 -15.36 39.60 -8.50
C ILE A 383 -15.30 40.91 -7.68
N CYS A 384 -15.79 40.92 -6.42
CA CYS A 384 -15.60 42.04 -5.50
C CYS A 384 -14.16 42.12 -4.96
N TYR A 385 -13.54 40.99 -4.63
CA TYR A 385 -12.15 40.93 -4.15
C TYR A 385 -11.13 41.30 -5.24
N LYS A 386 -11.35 40.97 -6.52
CA LYS A 386 -10.50 41.44 -7.62
C LYS A 386 -10.62 42.94 -7.88
N LYS A 387 -11.75 43.57 -7.51
CA LYS A 387 -11.93 45.03 -7.58
C LYS A 387 -11.31 45.76 -6.39
N MET A 388 -11.23 45.13 -5.22
CA MET A 388 -10.39 45.60 -4.12
C MET A 388 -8.95 45.17 -4.39
N LYS A 389 -8.08 46.08 -4.84
CA LYS A 389 -6.62 45.83 -4.88
C LYS A 389 -6.10 45.51 -3.47
N ILE A 390 -6.20 44.26 -3.06
CA ILE A 390 -5.67 43.78 -1.80
C ILE A 390 -4.17 43.57 -1.98
N LYS A 391 -3.38 44.47 -1.37
CA LYS A 391 -1.95 44.29 -1.09
C LYS A 391 -1.72 43.19 -0.03
N ILE A 392 -2.25 41.99 -0.22
CA ILE A 392 -1.98 40.85 0.68
C ILE A 392 -1.34 39.76 -0.16
N PHE A 393 0.00 39.76 -0.15
CA PHE A 393 0.92 38.62 -0.11
C PHE A 393 2.33 39.14 -0.43
N GLN A 394 2.87 39.97 0.46
CA GLN A 394 4.33 40.05 0.57
C GLN A 394 4.77 38.86 1.42
N LYS A 395 5.55 37.96 0.82
CA LYS A 395 6.25 36.82 1.44
C LYS A 395 6.71 37.18 2.86
N LYS A 396 5.99 36.73 3.90
CA LYS A 396 6.58 36.63 5.24
C LYS A 396 7.38 35.34 5.29
N LYS A 397 8.63 35.47 5.73
CA LYS A 397 9.69 34.45 5.80
C LYS A 397 9.15 33.07 6.21
N LEU A 398 9.51 32.05 5.41
CA LEU A 398 9.56 30.67 5.85
C LEU A 398 10.41 30.59 7.11
N PHE A 399 9.83 30.15 8.22
CA PHE A 399 10.61 29.74 9.39
C PHE A 399 11.02 28.28 9.16
N HIS A 400 12.26 28.07 8.73
CA HIS A 400 12.89 26.76 8.82
C HIS A 400 13.26 26.51 10.28
N LYS A 401 12.41 25.79 11.02
CA LYS A 401 12.87 25.14 12.25
C LYS A 401 13.71 23.93 11.81
N GLN A 402 14.97 23.89 12.20
CA GLN A 402 15.83 22.72 11.94
C GLN A 402 15.25 21.53 12.72
N ILE A 403 14.65 20.59 12.00
CA ILE A 403 14.26 19.28 12.50
C ILE A 403 15.45 18.33 12.24
N PRO A 404 15.78 17.39 13.15
CA PRO A 404 16.88 16.44 12.98
C PRO A 404 16.83 15.73 11.63
N LYS A 405 18.01 15.43 11.05
CA LYS A 405 18.22 14.96 9.66
C LYS A 405 17.49 13.67 9.24
N ASN A 406 16.77 13.00 10.15
CA ASN A 406 16.15 11.69 9.91
C ASN A 406 14.60 11.73 9.91
N GLN A 407 13.97 12.90 9.84
CA GLN A 407 12.51 13.00 9.70
C GLN A 407 12.12 13.83 8.48
N PHE A 408 11.04 13.41 7.81
CA PHE A 408 10.44 14.06 6.65
C PHE A 408 10.30 15.57 6.86
N LYS A 409 10.66 16.38 5.84
CA LYS A 409 10.50 17.84 5.89
C LYS A 409 9.01 18.20 5.82
N ILE A 410 8.37 18.40 6.97
CA ILE A 410 6.99 18.91 7.05
C ILE A 410 7.01 20.42 6.77
N LYS A 411 6.19 20.87 5.81
CA LYS A 411 5.94 22.31 5.56
C LYS A 411 4.76 22.75 6.42
N ILE A 412 4.97 23.77 7.28
CA ILE A 412 3.93 24.34 8.13
C ILE A 412 3.37 25.59 7.45
N TYR A 413 2.04 25.65 7.27
CA TYR A 413 1.34 26.82 6.73
C TYR A 413 0.49 27.44 7.85
N LYS A 414 0.84 28.66 8.29
CA LYS A 414 -0.02 29.44 9.20
C LYS A 414 -1.09 30.15 8.39
N TYR A 415 -2.36 29.83 8.65
CA TYR A 415 -3.47 30.67 8.21
C TYR A 415 -3.51 31.92 9.11
N GLY A 416 -3.40 33.10 8.50
CA GLY A 416 -3.88 34.33 9.13
C GLY A 416 -5.38 34.39 8.88
N ILE A 417 -6.17 34.28 9.94
CA ILE A 417 -7.61 34.56 9.91
C ILE A 417 -7.80 36.07 9.75
#